data_AF-A0A562LIF1-F1
#
_entry.id   AF-A0A562LIF1-F1
#
_cell.length_a   1.000
_cell.length_b   1.000
_cell.length_c   1.000
_cell.angle_alpha   90.00
_cell.angle_beta   90.00
_cell.angle_gamma   90.00
#
_symmetry.space_group_name_H-M   'P 1'
#
loop_
_entity.id
_entity.type
_entity.pdbx_description
1 polymer ?
#
loop_
_entity_poly.entity_id
_entity_poly.type
_entity_poly.pdbx_seq_one_letter_code
_entity_poly.pdbx_strand_id
1 'polypeptide(L)' 'MTELIAILIASILVGSLIYFFRYKNKAKPKVGIKRNNSSDYFEDYKELKLYWGSIFLIIIGVVVLLAIGIMELAFM' A
#
# COMPACT_ATOMS: atom_id res chain seq x y z
N MET A 1 -19.41 3.43 11.53
CA MET A 1 -18.95 2.12 10.98
C MET A 1 -18.93 2.12 9.46
N THR A 2 -20.04 2.43 8.78
CA THR A 2 -20.12 2.42 7.31
C THR A 2 -19.10 3.33 6.61
N GLU A 3 -18.93 4.57 7.09
CA GLU A 3 -17.93 5.51 6.52
C GLU A 3 -16.50 4.99 6.67
N LEU A 4 -16.18 4.41 7.83
CA LEU A 4 -14.87 3.81 8.09
C LEU A 4 -14.62 2.62 7.14
N ILE A 5 -15.60 1.74 6.97
CA ILE A 5 -15.53 0.61 6.03
C ILE A 5 -15.32 1.12 4.60
N ALA A 6 -16.03 2.16 4.18
CA ALA A 6 -15.87 2.76 2.86
C ALA A 6 -14.45 3.32 2.64
N ILE A 7 -13.89 4.01 3.64
CA ILE A 7 -12.50 4.53 3.59
C ILE A 7 -11.49 3.38 3.49
N LEU A 8 -11.69 2.29 4.23
CA LEU A 8 -10.80 1.13 4.19
C LEU A 8 -10.85 0.45 2.82
N ILE A 9 -12.05 0.26 2.25
CA ILE A 9 -12.22 -0.28 0.89
C ILE A 9 -11.53 0.64 -0.13
N ALA A 10 -11.74 1.96 -0.04
CA ALA A 10 -11.07 2.91 -0.93
C ALA A 10 -9.54 2.84 -0.81
N SER A 11 -9.01 2.70 0.42
CA SER A 11 -7.57 2.57 0.66
C SER A 11 -6.99 1.30 0.03
N ILE A 12 -7.69 0.17 0.17
CA ILE A 12 -7.31 -1.10 -0.47
C ILE A 12 -7.33 -0.96 -1.99
N LEU A 13 -8.38 -0.34 -2.54
CA LEU A 13 -8.51 -0.12 -3.98
C LEU A 13 -7.38 0.76 -4.51
N VAL A 14 -7.08 1.89 -3.86
CA VAL A 14 -5.99 2.80 -4.25
C VAL A 14 -4.64 2.08 -4.18
N GLY A 15 -4.34 1.38 -3.08
CA GLY A 15 -3.12 0.60 -2.95
C GLY A 15 -3.00 -0.47 -4.02
N SER A 16 -4.09 -1.20 -4.28
CA SER A 16 -4.15 -2.25 -5.30
C SER A 16 -3.95 -1.71 -6.71
N LEU A 17 -4.56 -0.58 -7.05
CA LEU A 17 -4.39 0.06 -8.36
C LEU A 17 -2.95 0.52 -8.58
N ILE A 18 -2.35 1.18 -7.58
CA ILE A 18 -0.93 1.61 -7.66
C ILE A 18 -0.04 0.38 -7.87
N TYR A 19 -0.22 -0.66 -7.05
CA TYR A 19 0.58 -1.88 -7.16
C TYR A 19 0.39 -2.56 -8.52
N PHE A 20 -0.86 -2.72 -8.96
CA PHE A 20 -1.19 -3.43 -10.19
C PHE A 20 -0.65 -2.72 -11.42
N PHE A 21 -0.85 -1.41 -11.54
CA PHE A 21 -0.44 -0.67 -12.73
C PHE A 21 1.04 -0.32 -12.74
N ARG A 22 1.66 -0.07 -11.59
CA ARG A 22 3.05 0.36 -11.54
C ARG A 22 4.05 -0.74 -11.27
N TYR A 23 3.70 -1.75 -10.47
CA TYR A 23 4.66 -2.71 -9.91
C TYR A 23 4.37 -4.17 -10.21
N LYS A 24 3.16 -4.51 -10.67
CA LYS A 24 2.82 -5.88 -11.07
C LYS A 24 3.79 -6.33 -12.18
N ASN A 25 4.36 -7.51 -12.00
CA ASN A 25 5.35 -8.12 -12.89
C ASN A 25 6.67 -7.34 -13.03
N LYS A 26 6.91 -6.32 -12.19
CA LYS A 26 8.21 -5.65 -12.12
C LYS A 26 9.00 -6.16 -10.93
N ALA A 27 10.32 -6.14 -11.06
CA ALA A 27 11.19 -6.34 -9.90
C ALA A 27 10.94 -5.24 -8.88
N LYS A 28 10.99 -5.60 -7.59
CA LYS A 28 10.90 -4.65 -6.48
C LYS A 28 11.94 -3.52 -6.67
N PRO A 29 11.58 -2.25 -6.41
CA PRO A 29 12.53 -1.15 -6.45
C PRO A 29 13.78 -1.45 -5.60
N LYS A 30 14.96 -1.23 -6.18
CA LYS A 30 16.24 -1.53 -5.54
C LYS A 30 16.59 -0.45 -4.51
N VAL A 31 17.35 -0.84 -3.49
CA VAL A 31 17.84 0.05 -2.43
C VAL A 31 19.36 0.08 -2.39
N GLY A 32 19.95 1.19 -1.96
CA GLY A 32 21.40 1.28 -1.73
C GLY A 32 22.27 1.30 -2.98
N ILE A 33 21.71 1.63 -4.15
CA ILE A 33 22.50 1.82 -5.37
C ILE A 33 23.24 3.16 -5.26
N LYS A 34 24.57 3.15 -5.32
CA LYS A 34 25.35 4.37 -5.50
C LYS A 34 25.03 4.97 -6.88
N ARG A 35 24.31 6.09 -6.88
CA ARG A 35 24.09 6.92 -8.07
C ARG A 35 25.07 8.09 -8.02
N ASN A 36 25.65 8.45 -9.16
CA ASN A 36 26.49 9.66 -9.27
C ASN A 36 25.64 10.93 -9.23
N ASN A 37 24.37 10.85 -9.64
CA ASN A 37 23.44 11.96 -9.65
C ASN A 37 22.42 11.84 -8.51
N SER A 38 22.19 12.93 -7.80
CA SER A 38 21.25 12.97 -6.68
C SER A 38 19.79 12.83 -7.13
N SER A 39 19.44 13.31 -8.33
CA SER A 39 18.09 13.17 -8.90
C SER A 39 17.65 11.71 -8.99
N ASP A 40 18.52 10.85 -9.49
CA ASP A 40 18.23 9.44 -9.74
C ASP A 40 18.06 8.70 -8.40
N TYR A 41 18.80 9.13 -7.37
CA TYR A 41 18.64 8.62 -6.01
C TYR A 41 17.26 8.99 -5.42
N PHE A 42 16.82 10.23 -5.62
CA PHE A 42 15.49 10.67 -5.18
C PHE A 42 14.37 9.92 -5.90
N GLU A 43 14.54 9.64 -7.18
CA GLU A 43 13.56 8.89 -7.97
C GLU A 43 13.47 7.42 -7.50
N ASP A 44 14.60 6.75 -7.32
CA ASP A 44 14.66 5.38 -6.77
C ASP A 44 13.98 5.31 -5.39
N TYR A 45 14.23 6.31 -4.53
CA TYR A 45 13.62 6.39 -3.20
C TYR A 45 12.10 6.64 -3.25
N LYS A 46 11.63 7.49 -4.17
CA LYS A 46 10.21 7.76 -4.36
C LYS A 46 9.47 6.51 -4.84
N GLU A 47 10.04 5.79 -5.80
CA GLU A 47 9.48 4.54 -6.31
C GLU A 47 9.44 3.46 -5.24
N LEU A 48 10.49 3.35 -4.41
CA LEU A 48 10.50 2.45 -3.26
C LEU A 48 9.40 2.80 -2.23
N LYS A 49 9.25 4.09 -1.90
CA LYS A 49 8.21 4.56 -0.99
C LYS A 49 6.81 4.27 -1.52
N LEU A 50 6.58 4.48 -2.81
CA LEU A 50 5.28 4.25 -3.42
C LEU A 50 4.96 2.76 -3.50
N TYR A 51 5.95 1.91 -3.80
CA TYR A 51 5.82 0.45 -3.72
C TYR A 51 5.38 0.00 -2.33
N TRP A 52 6.14 0.34 -1.29
CA TRP A 52 5.81 -0.06 0.08
C TRP A 52 4.52 0.60 0.59
N GLY A 53 4.27 1.85 0.23
CA GLY A 53 3.04 2.56 0.59
C GLY A 53 1.80 1.88 -0.01
N SER A 54 1.87 1.44 -1.28
CA SER A 54 0.77 0.71 -1.91
C SER A 54 0.47 -0.61 -1.20
N ILE A 55 1.49 -1.38 -0.84
CA ILE A 55 1.35 -2.63 -0.07
C ILE A 55 0.79 -2.34 1.33
N PHE A 56 1.30 -1.30 2.00
CA PHE A 56 0.85 -0.92 3.33
C PHE A 56 -0.63 -0.57 3.34
N LEU A 57 -1.12 0.22 2.37
CA LEU A 57 -2.54 0.56 2.24
C LEU A 57 -3.44 -0.67 2.08
N ILE A 58 -3.00 -1.66 1.29
CA ILE A 58 -3.73 -2.92 1.12
C ILE A 58 -3.77 -3.68 2.44
N ILE A 59 -2.61 -3.90 3.06
CA ILE A 59 -2.50 -4.72 4.28
C ILE A 59 -3.29 -4.08 5.42
N ILE A 60 -3.09 -2.79 5.69
CA ILE A 60 -3.77 -2.12 6.81
C ILE A 60 -5.28 -2.10 6.59
N GLY A 61 -5.73 -1.84 5.35
CA GLY A 61 -7.14 -1.87 5.02
C GLY A 61 -7.78 -3.24 5.29
N VAL A 62 -7.13 -4.31 4.83
CA VAL A 62 -7.62 -5.68 5.03
C VAL A 62 -7.62 -6.07 6.51
N VAL A 63 -6.53 -5.82 7.24
CA VAL A 63 -6.42 -6.16 8.66
C VAL A 63 -7.48 -5.45 9.49
N VAL A 64 -7.70 -4.16 9.25
CA VAL A 64 -8.71 -3.39 9.99
C VAL A 64 -10.13 -3.84 9.63
N LEU A 65 -10.42 -4.15 8.36
CA LEU A 65 -11.73 -4.70 7.96
C LEU A 65 -12.01 -6.04 8.65
N LEU A 66 -11.00 -6.93 8.73
CA LEU A 66 -11.13 -8.20 9.45
C LEU A 66 -11.38 -7.97 10.94
N ALA A 67 -10.68 -7.02 11.57
CA ALA A 67 -10.90 -6.69 12.97
C ALA A 67 -12.33 -6.17 13.21
N ILE A 68 -12.84 -5.31 12.32
CA ILE A 68 -14.23 -4.84 12.37
C ILE A 68 -15.20 -6.03 12.27
N GLY A 69 -15.01 -6.92 11.31
CA GLY A 69 -15.87 -8.10 11.16
C GLY A 69 -15.85 -9.03 12.37
N ILE A 70 -14.69 -9.23 13.00
CA ILE A 70 -14.58 -10.02 14.25
C ILE A 70 -15.30 -9.34 15.41
N MET A 71 -15.14 -8.02 15.57
CA MET A 71 -15.85 -7.27 16.60
C MET A 71 -17.36 -7.32 16.40
N GLU A 72 -17.83 -7.13 15.17
CA GLU A 72 -19.26 -7.24 14.87
C GLU A 72 -19.80 -8.64 15.19
N LEU A 73 -19.05 -9.71 14.90
CA LEU A 73 -19.47 -11.09 15.25
C LEU A 73 -19.41 -11.40 16.74
N ALA A 74 -18.43 -10.85 17.47
CA ALA A 74 -18.23 -11.15 18.89
C ALA A 74 -19.18 -10.38 19.83
N PHE A 75 -19.69 -9.23 19.38
CA PHE A 75 -20.56 -8.35 20.15
C PHE A 75 -22.00 -8.24 19.58
N MET A 76 -22.36 -9.10 18.63
CA MET A 76 -23.75 -9.35 18.20
C MET A 76 -24.46 -10.29 19.18
#